data_AF-A0A968T2Z5-F1
#
_entry.id   AF-A0A968T2Z5-F1
#
_cell.length_a   1.000
_cell.length_b   1.000
_cell.length_c   1.000
_cell.angle_alpha   90.00
_cell.angle_beta   90.00
_cell.angle_gamma   90.00
#
_symmetry.space_group_name_H-M   'P 1'
#
loop_
_entity.id
_entity.type
_entity.pdbx_description
1 polymer ?
#
loop_
_entity_poly.entity_id
_entity_poly.type
_entity_poly.pdbx_seq_one_letter_code
_entity_poly.pdbx_strand_id
1 'polypeptide(L)'
;MKFLLLFFLKTTSTLDTFTRKRQVRPVFKRDTTRLIQPIEFPPDNDTLLDPFFDALDFTGKPRELIRILHYGDSQIEADRITSYFRNQMQKQFGGAGVGMIPITPINPASVSYVFDVSANWHRYSILNTKKSPNEPEYGVLGCFSRFNGKEKILNREEEAWIFLKYANISYRRAFLFNRCKLLISGNRSPLYVELNKDDQVLDADIYPSDKNLRIIEWEVDTGARNLLIKLKGKDSPDLFAVSFDAEYGVAVDNIPLRGSSGLEFTRLFQNPYDEVLQTLNVRLIILQFGVNAVINMSKNVDLYEKLFLKQLRAIRMARPDIPVVVIGVNDISVNTTQGYTTNEAVTKVRDAQRRASFDAGCVFWDMFEGMGGENSMPSWVMAKPSLAQKDFIHLNSKGARIIGEMFYRSLMNEYEKYLQRNPEM
;
A
#
# COMPACT_ATOMS: atom_id res chain seq x y z
N MET A 1 -18.30 -55.28 -51.45
CA MET A 1 -18.20 -56.17 -50.27
C MET A 1 -17.50 -55.38 -49.16
N LYS A 2 -18.15 -55.21 -48.00
CA LYS A 2 -17.70 -54.53 -46.76
C LYS A 2 -17.64 -52.98 -46.81
N PHE A 3 -18.69 -52.28 -46.37
CA PHE A 3 -19.07 -51.90 -44.98
C PHE A 3 -18.27 -50.68 -44.46
N LEU A 4 -18.89 -49.49 -44.49
CA LEU A 4 -18.69 -48.47 -43.46
C LEU A 4 -20.07 -48.00 -42.99
N LEU A 5 -20.33 -48.23 -41.71
CA LEU A 5 -21.61 -48.07 -41.03
C LEU A 5 -21.80 -46.59 -40.63
N LEU A 6 -22.97 -46.06 -40.95
CA LEU A 6 -23.57 -44.86 -40.34
C LEU A 6 -23.53 -44.96 -38.80
N PHE A 7 -23.47 -43.82 -38.10
CA PHE A 7 -24.58 -43.41 -37.24
C PHE A 7 -24.49 -41.92 -36.86
N PHE A 8 -25.54 -41.20 -37.26
CA PHE A 8 -25.93 -39.89 -36.76
C PHE A 8 -26.08 -39.93 -35.23
N LEU A 9 -25.49 -38.97 -34.52
CA LEU A 9 -25.87 -38.68 -33.14
C LEU A 9 -26.52 -37.31 -33.06
N LYS A 10 -27.76 -37.37 -32.56
CA LYS A 10 -28.72 -36.31 -32.32
C LYS A 10 -28.13 -35.19 -31.45
N THR A 11 -28.45 -33.98 -31.85
CA THR A 11 -28.49 -32.78 -31.01
C THR A 11 -29.48 -32.98 -29.87
N THR A 12 -28.98 -32.90 -28.63
CA THR A 12 -29.80 -32.59 -27.45
C THR A 12 -29.16 -31.42 -26.74
N SER A 13 -29.87 -30.30 -26.81
CA SER A 13 -29.67 -29.09 -26.04
C SER A 13 -29.87 -29.38 -24.55
N THR A 14 -28.83 -29.16 -23.75
CA THR A 14 -28.93 -28.87 -22.32
C THR A 14 -27.91 -27.79 -22.00
N LEU A 15 -28.29 -26.54 -22.24
CA LEU A 15 -27.72 -25.38 -21.54
C LEU A 15 -28.25 -25.45 -20.10
N ASP A 16 -27.66 -26.34 -19.30
CA ASP A 16 -27.77 -26.23 -17.85
C ASP A 16 -26.84 -25.09 -17.43
N THR A 17 -27.41 -23.89 -17.39
CA THR A 17 -26.82 -22.74 -16.72
C THR A 17 -26.61 -23.11 -15.26
N PHE A 18 -25.37 -23.46 -14.90
CA PHE A 18 -24.91 -23.46 -13.51
C PHE A 18 -24.96 -22.02 -12.97
N THR A 19 -26.15 -21.56 -12.55
CA THR A 19 -26.24 -20.52 -11.52
C THR A 19 -25.75 -21.13 -10.22
N ARG A 20 -24.42 -21.21 -10.09
CA ARG A 20 -23.78 -21.52 -8.82
C ARG A 20 -23.97 -20.27 -7.95
N LYS A 21 -25.08 -20.20 -7.20
CA LYS A 21 -25.23 -19.22 -6.12
C LYS A 21 -23.97 -19.30 -5.27
N ARG A 22 -23.20 -18.21 -5.25
CA ARG A 22 -21.94 -18.14 -4.50
C ARG A 22 -22.29 -18.33 -3.03
N GLN A 23 -21.75 -19.39 -2.42
CA GLN A 23 -21.77 -19.48 -0.97
C GLN A 23 -20.83 -18.38 -0.47
N VAL A 24 -21.40 -17.27 0.02
CA VAL A 24 -20.67 -16.25 0.79
C VAL A 24 -20.03 -17.00 1.95
N ARG A 25 -18.71 -17.24 1.86
CA ARG A 25 -17.98 -17.80 2.99
C ARG A 25 -17.97 -16.71 4.05
N PRO A 26 -18.52 -16.93 5.25
CA PRO A 26 -18.46 -15.93 6.31
C PRO A 26 -17.00 -15.56 6.54
N VAL A 27 -16.68 -14.26 6.58
CA VAL A 27 -15.29 -13.82 6.77
C VAL A 27 -14.81 -14.22 8.17
N PHE A 28 -15.73 -14.36 9.13
CA PHE A 28 -15.48 -14.80 10.49
C PHE A 28 -16.19 -16.13 10.84
N LYS A 29 -15.44 -17.06 11.44
CA LYS A 29 -15.96 -18.37 11.90
C LYS A 29 -16.65 -18.33 13.28
N ARG A 30 -16.56 -17.21 14.01
CA ARG A 30 -17.17 -16.99 15.34
C ARG A 30 -17.76 -15.59 15.38
N ASP A 31 -18.87 -15.43 16.10
CA ASP A 31 -19.47 -14.12 16.35
C ASP A 31 -18.56 -13.29 17.27
N THR A 32 -17.70 -12.48 16.65
CA THR A 32 -16.81 -11.52 17.33
C THR A 32 -17.23 -10.08 17.08
N THR A 33 -18.46 -9.85 16.64
CA THR A 33 -18.98 -8.52 16.24
C THR A 33 -18.84 -7.48 17.37
N ARG A 34 -18.97 -7.89 18.63
CA ARG A 34 -18.77 -7.04 19.81
C ARG A 34 -17.32 -6.58 20.07
N LEU A 35 -16.34 -7.09 19.33
CA LEU A 35 -14.90 -6.77 19.48
C LEU A 35 -14.33 -6.02 18.28
N ILE A 36 -15.19 -5.55 17.36
CA ILE A 36 -14.77 -4.84 16.15
C ILE A 36 -14.95 -3.34 16.39
N GLN A 37 -13.85 -2.59 16.37
CA GLN A 37 -13.91 -1.13 16.29
C GLN A 37 -14.48 -0.75 14.92
N PRO A 38 -15.67 -0.13 14.81
CA PRO A 38 -16.28 0.15 13.52
C PRO A 38 -15.48 1.16 12.69
N ILE A 39 -15.62 1.08 11.36
CA ILE A 39 -15.24 2.20 10.49
C ILE A 39 -16.35 3.23 10.59
N GLU A 40 -15.97 4.48 10.80
CA GLU A 40 -16.87 5.61 10.95
C GLU A 40 -17.01 6.36 9.62
N PHE A 41 -18.25 6.72 9.32
CA PHE A 41 -18.63 7.41 8.10
C PHE A 41 -19.08 8.84 8.43
N PRO A 42 -18.98 9.78 7.47
CA PRO A 42 -19.64 11.07 7.60
C PRO A 42 -21.15 10.86 7.83
N PRO A 43 -21.82 11.79 8.53
CA PRO A 43 -23.28 11.77 8.64
C PRO A 43 -23.92 11.62 7.25
N ASP A 44 -24.96 10.78 7.17
CA ASP A 44 -25.77 10.55 5.96
C ASP A 44 -25.07 9.89 4.75
N ASN A 45 -23.85 9.36 4.91
CA ASN A 45 -23.18 8.64 3.82
C ASN A 45 -22.39 7.40 4.30
N ASP A 46 -23.07 6.25 4.37
CA ASP A 46 -22.51 4.95 4.78
C ASP A 46 -22.08 4.06 3.59
N THR A 47 -21.97 4.63 2.38
CA THR A 47 -21.65 3.90 1.14
C THR A 47 -20.30 4.30 0.55
N LEU A 48 -19.50 5.13 1.24
CA LEU A 48 -18.23 5.65 0.71
C LEU A 48 -17.20 4.57 0.35
N LEU A 49 -17.31 3.36 0.90
CA LEU A 49 -16.43 2.23 0.59
C LEU A 49 -16.97 1.32 -0.52
N ASP A 50 -18.23 1.49 -0.92
CA ASP A 50 -18.89 0.62 -1.89
C ASP A 50 -18.12 0.53 -3.23
N PRO A 51 -17.56 1.61 -3.82
CA PRO A 51 -16.76 1.50 -5.04
C PRO A 51 -15.53 0.58 -4.91
N PHE A 52 -14.91 0.54 -3.72
CA PHE A 52 -13.81 -0.37 -3.46
C PHE A 52 -14.32 -1.81 -3.32
N PHE A 53 -15.45 -2.01 -2.65
CA PHE A 53 -16.07 -3.32 -2.49
C PHE A 53 -16.57 -3.90 -3.81
N ASP A 54 -17.13 -3.07 -4.70
CA ASP A 54 -17.46 -3.41 -6.09
C ASP A 54 -16.21 -3.90 -6.85
N ALA A 55 -15.08 -3.23 -6.65
CA ALA A 55 -13.82 -3.56 -7.30
C ALA A 55 -13.19 -4.87 -6.79
N LEU A 56 -13.54 -5.32 -5.58
CA LEU A 56 -13.14 -6.62 -5.04
C LEU A 56 -13.94 -7.79 -5.64
N ASP A 57 -15.05 -7.51 -6.32
CA ASP A 57 -15.76 -8.56 -7.03
C ASP A 57 -15.15 -8.82 -8.41
N PHE A 58 -14.43 -9.94 -8.52
CA PHE A 58 -13.80 -10.42 -9.75
C PHE A 58 -14.69 -11.36 -10.57
N THR A 59 -15.95 -11.60 -10.17
CA THR A 59 -16.80 -12.54 -10.89
C THR A 59 -17.20 -12.00 -12.26
N GLY A 60 -17.05 -12.84 -13.30
CA GLY A 60 -17.39 -12.45 -14.68
C GLY A 60 -16.52 -11.33 -15.29
N LYS A 61 -15.54 -10.80 -14.55
CA LYS A 61 -14.63 -9.75 -15.00
C LYS A 61 -13.31 -10.33 -15.53
N PRO A 62 -12.59 -9.62 -16.41
CA PRO A 62 -11.21 -9.95 -16.75
C PRO A 62 -10.35 -10.09 -15.49
N ARG A 63 -9.35 -10.97 -15.55
CA ARG A 63 -8.36 -11.09 -14.47
C ARG A 63 -7.54 -9.80 -14.42
N GLU A 64 -7.80 -9.00 -13.39
CA GLU A 64 -7.08 -7.75 -13.15
C GLU A 64 -6.49 -7.73 -11.74
N LEU A 65 -5.41 -6.95 -11.59
CA LEU A 65 -4.84 -6.62 -10.30
C LEU A 65 -5.38 -5.25 -9.89
N ILE A 66 -6.05 -5.16 -8.75
CA ILE A 66 -6.40 -3.88 -8.12
C ILE A 66 -5.38 -3.55 -7.03
N ARG A 67 -5.19 -2.26 -6.77
CA ARG A 67 -4.15 -1.79 -5.85
C ARG A 67 -4.70 -0.96 -4.70
N ILE A 68 -4.15 -1.21 -3.51
CA ILE A 68 -4.40 -0.45 -2.28
C ILE A 68 -3.10 0.24 -1.88
N LEU A 69 -3.14 1.57 -1.73
CA LEU A 69 -1.98 2.34 -1.26
C LEU A 69 -2.12 2.62 0.24
N HIS A 70 -1.20 2.09 1.06
CA HIS A 70 -1.17 2.35 2.51
C HIS A 70 -0.03 3.31 2.84
N TYR A 71 -0.36 4.58 2.93
CA TYR A 71 0.57 5.63 3.37
C TYR A 71 0.55 5.76 4.89
N GLY A 72 1.71 6.05 5.47
CA GLY A 72 1.78 6.30 6.90
C GLY A 72 3.14 6.81 7.35
N ASP A 73 3.29 6.99 8.66
CA ASP A 73 4.55 7.43 9.27
C ASP A 73 5.45 6.23 9.67
N SER A 74 6.28 6.40 10.71
CA SER A 74 7.18 5.36 11.20
C SER A 74 6.46 4.09 11.68
N GLN A 75 5.16 4.15 12.02
CA GLN A 75 4.42 2.99 12.52
C GLN A 75 4.35 1.85 11.49
N ILE A 76 4.28 2.18 10.19
CA ILE A 76 4.18 1.19 9.11
C ILE A 76 5.53 0.88 8.44
N GLU A 77 6.62 1.54 8.84
CA GLU A 77 7.89 1.49 8.10
C GLU A 77 8.50 0.09 7.94
N ALA A 78 8.45 -0.71 9.00
CA ALA A 78 8.94 -2.09 8.95
C ALA A 78 7.92 -3.06 8.31
N ASP A 79 6.87 -2.55 7.68
CA ASP A 79 5.80 -3.29 6.99
C ASP A 79 4.99 -4.20 7.93
N ARG A 80 5.01 -3.95 9.25
CA ARG A 80 4.46 -4.89 10.27
C ARG A 80 2.94 -4.89 10.34
N ILE A 81 2.31 -3.75 10.08
CA ILE A 81 0.84 -3.59 10.01
C ILE A 81 0.38 -4.02 8.61
N THR A 82 0.94 -3.37 7.59
CA THR A 82 0.55 -3.53 6.19
C THR A 82 0.78 -4.96 5.69
N SER A 83 1.85 -5.65 6.07
CA SER A 83 2.06 -7.06 5.67
C SER A 83 0.97 -8.00 6.17
N TYR A 84 0.44 -7.80 7.38
CA TYR A 84 -0.69 -8.60 7.88
C TYR A 84 -1.92 -8.32 7.03
N PHE A 85 -2.27 -7.04 6.89
CA PHE A 85 -3.44 -6.61 6.11
C PHE A 85 -3.36 -7.12 4.65
N ARG A 86 -2.22 -6.88 3.98
CA ARG A 86 -1.90 -7.39 2.63
C ARG A 86 -2.14 -8.88 2.53
N ASN A 87 -1.56 -9.67 3.43
CA ASN A 87 -1.69 -11.12 3.40
C ASN A 87 -3.13 -11.60 3.59
N GLN A 88 -3.95 -10.94 4.41
CA GLN A 88 -5.36 -11.31 4.57
C GLN A 88 -6.19 -10.93 3.35
N MET A 89 -6.02 -9.71 2.82
CA MET A 89 -6.68 -9.29 1.58
C MET A 89 -6.33 -10.24 0.42
N GLN A 90 -5.06 -10.57 0.25
CA GLN A 90 -4.60 -11.51 -0.78
C GLN A 90 -5.11 -12.94 -0.58
N LYS A 91 -5.30 -13.38 0.68
CA LYS A 91 -5.90 -14.68 0.98
C LYS A 91 -7.37 -14.72 0.60
N GLN A 92 -8.09 -13.64 0.85
CA GLN A 92 -9.53 -13.56 0.64
C GLN A 92 -9.89 -13.35 -0.84
N PHE A 93 -9.19 -12.44 -1.51
CA PHE A 93 -9.54 -11.94 -2.84
C PHE A 93 -8.58 -12.39 -3.96
N GLY A 94 -7.57 -13.19 -3.61
CA GLY A 94 -6.47 -13.50 -4.52
C GLY A 94 -5.43 -12.38 -4.58
N GLY A 95 -4.34 -12.63 -5.30
CA GLY A 95 -3.16 -11.79 -5.27
C GLY A 95 -2.02 -12.40 -4.45
N ALA A 96 -0.85 -11.83 -4.65
CA ALA A 96 0.41 -12.21 -4.02
C ALA A 96 1.43 -11.09 -4.20
N GLY A 97 2.59 -11.27 -3.59
CA GLY A 97 3.67 -10.29 -3.66
C GLY A 97 3.61 -9.25 -2.56
N VAL A 98 4.59 -8.36 -2.59
CA VAL A 98 4.80 -7.30 -1.59
C VAL A 98 4.36 -5.92 -2.08
N GLY A 99 3.97 -5.83 -3.35
CA GLY A 99 3.66 -4.56 -3.99
C GLY A 99 4.93 -3.83 -4.46
N MET A 100 4.80 -2.52 -4.58
CA MET A 100 5.86 -1.58 -4.92
C MET A 100 6.78 -1.31 -3.74
N ILE A 101 8.07 -1.32 -4.01
CA ILE A 101 9.14 -0.94 -3.10
C ILE A 101 9.96 0.14 -3.80
N PRO A 102 10.27 1.27 -3.13
CA PRO A 102 11.15 2.27 -3.72
C PRO A 102 12.55 1.69 -3.89
N ILE A 103 13.31 2.17 -4.88
CA ILE A 103 14.65 1.63 -5.20
C ILE A 103 15.58 1.68 -3.97
N THR A 104 15.56 2.81 -3.27
CA THR A 104 16.27 2.99 -2.01
C THR A 104 15.26 3.22 -0.89
N PRO A 105 14.73 2.15 -0.28
CA PRO A 105 13.82 2.27 0.85
C PRO A 105 14.58 2.82 2.07
N ILE A 106 13.87 3.55 2.94
CA ILE A 106 14.45 4.05 4.20
C ILE A 106 14.98 2.89 5.05
N ASN A 107 14.28 1.77 5.02
CA ASN A 107 14.70 0.52 5.61
C ASN A 107 14.86 -0.56 4.52
N PRO A 108 16.09 -1.02 4.22
CA PRO A 108 16.34 -2.06 3.21
C PRO A 108 15.83 -3.44 3.64
N ALA A 109 15.48 -3.66 4.91
CA ALA A 109 14.90 -4.92 5.39
C ALA A 109 13.59 -4.69 6.15
N SER A 110 12.49 -5.22 5.62
CA SER A 110 11.18 -5.24 6.28
C SER A 110 10.79 -6.66 6.69
N VAL A 111 9.60 -6.84 7.26
CA VAL A 111 9.07 -8.20 7.49
C VAL A 111 8.72 -8.94 6.20
N SER A 112 8.60 -8.22 5.07
CA SER A 112 8.13 -8.79 3.80
C SER A 112 9.22 -8.97 2.76
N TYR A 113 10.30 -8.19 2.83
CA TYR A 113 11.37 -8.19 1.83
C TYR A 113 12.71 -7.81 2.43
N VAL A 114 13.79 -8.21 1.76
CA VAL A 114 15.15 -7.69 2.00
C VAL A 114 15.70 -7.23 0.66
N PHE A 115 16.10 -5.98 0.58
CA PHE A 115 16.77 -5.38 -0.57
C PHE A 115 18.25 -5.20 -0.28
N ASP A 116 19.05 -5.39 -1.31
CA ASP A 116 20.40 -4.88 -1.40
C ASP A 116 20.55 -4.11 -2.71
N VAL A 117 21.39 -3.08 -2.74
CA VAL A 117 21.56 -2.21 -3.90
C VAL A 117 23.00 -1.75 -4.05
N SER A 118 23.42 -1.41 -5.27
CA SER A 118 24.74 -0.81 -5.51
C SER A 118 24.93 0.53 -4.76
N ALA A 119 26.17 0.90 -4.46
CA ALA A 119 26.44 2.07 -3.59
C ALA A 119 26.13 3.45 -4.21
N ASN A 120 25.95 3.52 -5.53
CA ASN A 120 25.84 4.76 -6.31
C ASN A 120 24.42 5.35 -6.40
N TRP A 121 23.44 4.83 -5.67
CA TRP A 121 22.08 5.38 -5.70
C TRP A 121 21.94 6.70 -4.92
N HIS A 122 21.33 7.68 -5.57
CA HIS A 122 20.93 8.95 -4.99
C HIS A 122 19.41 9.02 -4.87
N ARG A 123 18.90 9.13 -3.63
CA ARG A 123 17.46 9.21 -3.33
C ARG A 123 16.97 10.65 -3.30
N TYR A 124 15.84 10.91 -3.95
CA TYR A 124 15.12 12.18 -3.90
C TYR A 124 13.72 11.95 -3.36
N SER A 125 13.31 12.70 -2.33
CA SER A 125 12.03 12.51 -1.66
C SER A 125 11.33 13.82 -1.37
N ILE A 126 10.00 13.76 -1.40
CA ILE A 126 9.11 14.89 -1.12
C ILE A 126 9.32 15.48 0.28
N LEU A 127 9.78 14.67 1.24
CA LEU A 127 10.02 15.09 2.63
C LEU A 127 11.26 16.00 2.79
N ASN A 128 12.27 15.85 1.92
CA ASN A 128 13.56 16.51 2.08
C ASN A 128 13.76 17.67 1.08
N THR A 129 12.69 18.10 0.43
CA THR A 129 12.74 19.06 -0.68
C THR A 129 11.86 20.26 -0.40
N LYS A 130 12.42 21.45 -0.57
CA LYS A 130 11.67 22.71 -0.47
C LYS A 130 10.81 22.90 -1.70
N LYS A 131 9.60 23.44 -1.49
CA LYS A 131 8.67 23.81 -2.56
C LYS A 131 9.36 24.66 -3.62
N SER A 132 9.29 24.24 -4.87
CA SER A 132 9.88 24.90 -6.04
C SER A 132 8.93 24.80 -7.24
N PRO A 133 8.92 25.79 -8.16
CA PRO A 133 8.19 25.69 -9.42
C PRO A 133 8.67 24.53 -10.32
N ASN A 134 9.92 24.09 -10.13
CA ASN A 134 10.53 23.00 -10.87
C ASN A 134 10.71 21.75 -9.99
N GLU A 135 9.74 21.47 -9.10
CA GLU A 135 9.77 20.22 -8.34
C GLU A 135 9.68 19.02 -9.29
N PRO A 136 10.53 17.99 -9.08
CA PRO A 136 10.39 16.76 -9.83
C PRO A 136 9.11 16.02 -9.41
N GLU A 137 8.60 15.20 -10.32
CA GLU A 137 7.56 14.23 -9.97
C GLU A 137 8.15 13.19 -9.00
N TYR A 138 7.53 13.01 -7.83
CA TYR A 138 8.01 12.07 -6.82
C TYR A 138 7.37 10.67 -6.95
N GLY A 139 6.48 10.47 -7.93
CA GLY A 139 5.71 9.24 -8.11
C GLY A 139 4.78 8.90 -6.92
N VAL A 140 4.15 7.74 -6.96
CA VAL A 140 3.23 7.26 -5.90
C VAL A 140 3.89 7.01 -4.56
N LEU A 141 5.19 6.72 -4.54
CA LEU A 141 5.92 6.43 -3.31
C LEU A 141 6.51 7.67 -2.63
N GLY A 142 6.29 8.88 -3.19
CA GLY A 142 6.85 10.12 -2.65
C GLY A 142 8.37 10.20 -2.72
N CYS A 143 8.98 9.39 -3.58
CA CYS A 143 10.40 9.41 -3.89
C CYS A 143 10.73 8.73 -5.22
N PHE A 144 11.91 9.08 -5.75
CA PHE A 144 12.58 8.38 -6.84
C PHE A 144 14.08 8.33 -6.55
N SER A 145 14.79 7.49 -7.31
CA SER A 145 16.23 7.35 -7.19
C SER A 145 16.92 7.44 -8.55
N ARG A 146 18.17 7.89 -8.54
CA ARG A 146 19.05 7.92 -9.72
C ARG A 146 20.40 7.32 -9.36
N PHE A 147 21.00 6.50 -10.23
CA PHE A 147 22.29 5.84 -9.94
C PHE A 147 23.53 6.65 -10.35
N ASN A 148 23.35 7.83 -10.94
CA ASN A 148 24.43 8.76 -11.30
C ASN A 148 24.13 10.21 -10.86
N GLY A 149 23.17 10.40 -9.93
CA GLY A 149 22.77 11.70 -9.41
C GLY A 149 22.02 12.58 -10.43
N LYS A 150 21.94 13.89 -10.15
CA LYS A 150 21.24 14.90 -10.99
C LYS A 150 22.12 15.50 -12.09
N GLU A 151 23.28 14.90 -12.38
CA GLU A 151 24.23 15.46 -13.35
C GLU A 151 23.77 15.28 -14.80
N LYS A 152 24.46 15.92 -15.75
CA LYS A 152 24.19 15.78 -17.19
C LYS A 152 24.50 14.36 -17.66
N ILE A 153 24.08 14.02 -18.88
CA ILE A 153 24.45 12.76 -19.54
C ILE A 153 25.98 12.62 -19.48
N LEU A 154 26.46 11.52 -18.91
CA LEU A 154 27.87 11.25 -18.72
C LEU A 154 28.54 10.84 -20.04
N ASN A 155 29.85 11.03 -20.13
CA ASN A 155 30.64 10.57 -21.29
C ASN A 155 30.93 9.06 -21.26
N ARG A 156 30.63 8.39 -20.14
CA ARG A 156 30.79 6.95 -19.92
C ARG A 156 29.50 6.36 -19.38
N GLU A 157 29.33 5.05 -19.54
CA GLU A 157 28.24 4.33 -18.88
C GLU A 157 28.58 4.07 -17.42
N GLU A 158 27.57 4.14 -16.56
CA GLU A 158 27.63 3.67 -15.18
C GLU A 158 26.67 2.51 -15.00
N GLU A 159 27.04 1.59 -14.12
CA GLU A 159 26.26 0.40 -13.79
C GLU A 159 25.65 0.55 -12.39
N ALA A 160 24.47 -0.02 -12.22
CA ALA A 160 23.78 -0.10 -10.94
C ALA A 160 23.00 -1.40 -10.85
N TRP A 161 22.69 -1.83 -9.63
CA TRP A 161 21.89 -3.02 -9.44
C TRP A 161 20.97 -2.92 -8.22
N ILE A 162 19.90 -3.71 -8.29
CA ILE A 162 18.88 -3.87 -7.25
C ILE A 162 18.67 -5.37 -7.07
N PHE A 163 18.85 -5.84 -5.84
CA PHE A 163 18.73 -7.26 -5.50
C PHE A 163 17.60 -7.47 -4.49
N LEU A 164 16.54 -8.16 -4.89
CA LEU A 164 15.53 -8.68 -3.98
C LEU A 164 16.00 -10.03 -3.44
N LYS A 165 16.03 -10.13 -2.11
CA LYS A 165 16.26 -11.37 -1.37
C LYS A 165 15.02 -11.78 -0.59
N TYR A 166 14.82 -13.09 -0.52
CA TYR A 166 13.80 -13.71 0.31
C TYR A 166 13.90 -13.31 1.79
N ALA A 167 12.79 -12.87 2.37
CA ALA A 167 12.68 -12.55 3.80
C ALA A 167 12.08 -13.74 4.57
N ASN A 168 12.89 -14.39 5.42
CA ASN A 168 12.50 -15.63 6.13
C ASN A 168 11.28 -15.49 7.05
N ILE A 169 11.01 -14.29 7.55
CA ILE A 169 9.90 -14.01 8.48
C ILE A 169 8.61 -13.58 7.78
N SER A 170 8.62 -13.48 6.45
CA SER A 170 7.49 -13.02 5.65
C SER A 170 6.34 -14.03 5.61
N TYR A 171 5.13 -13.55 5.33
CA TYR A 171 4.04 -14.44 4.97
C TYR A 171 4.32 -15.11 3.62
N ARG A 172 3.97 -16.39 3.47
CA ARG A 172 4.18 -17.16 2.24
C ARG A 172 3.75 -16.42 0.96
N ARG A 173 2.61 -15.72 0.97
CA ARG A 173 2.08 -15.00 -0.20
C ARG A 173 2.96 -13.84 -0.67
N ALA A 174 3.81 -13.27 0.20
CA ALA A 174 4.74 -12.21 -0.16
C ALA A 174 5.71 -12.63 -1.27
N PHE A 175 5.99 -13.92 -1.43
CA PHE A 175 6.89 -14.46 -2.45
C PHE A 175 6.19 -15.33 -3.50
N LEU A 176 4.85 -15.36 -3.53
CA LEU A 176 4.10 -16.03 -4.60
C LEU A 176 3.76 -15.08 -5.76
N PHE A 177 4.48 -13.98 -5.92
CA PHE A 177 4.36 -13.09 -7.07
C PHE A 177 4.80 -13.80 -8.35
N ASN A 178 4.26 -13.37 -9.49
CA ASN A 178 4.62 -13.85 -10.83
C ASN A 178 4.78 -12.73 -11.85
N ARG A 179 4.67 -11.47 -11.40
CA ARG A 179 5.00 -10.26 -12.15
C ARG A 179 6.04 -9.46 -11.39
N CYS A 180 7.10 -9.07 -12.07
CA CYS A 180 8.09 -8.10 -11.61
C CYS A 180 8.00 -6.87 -12.51
N LYS A 181 7.89 -5.67 -11.94
CA LYS A 181 7.84 -4.43 -12.73
C LYS A 181 8.88 -3.43 -12.27
N LEU A 182 9.44 -2.66 -13.18
CA LEU A 182 10.31 -1.53 -12.91
C LEU A 182 9.69 -0.24 -13.48
N LEU A 183 9.45 0.74 -12.62
CA LEU A 183 8.80 2.00 -12.98
C LEU A 183 9.87 3.10 -13.13
N ILE A 184 10.01 3.64 -14.33
CA ILE A 184 11.01 4.65 -14.66
C ILE A 184 10.38 5.82 -15.44
N SER A 185 10.98 7.00 -15.38
CA SER A 185 10.64 8.15 -16.25
C SER A 185 11.86 9.01 -16.54
N GLY A 186 11.74 9.94 -17.48
CA GLY A 186 12.76 10.97 -17.71
C GLY A 186 14.08 10.42 -18.24
N ASN A 187 14.06 9.34 -19.01
CA ASN A 187 15.27 8.76 -19.59
C ASN A 187 15.81 9.64 -20.73
N ARG A 188 17.04 10.16 -20.60
CA ARG A 188 17.67 11.08 -21.57
C ARG A 188 18.68 10.42 -22.50
N SER A 189 19.04 9.16 -22.26
CA SER A 189 19.94 8.36 -23.10
C SER A 189 19.48 6.90 -23.14
N PRO A 190 19.94 6.04 -24.06
CA PRO A 190 19.63 4.62 -23.99
C PRO A 190 20.00 4.01 -22.63
N LEU A 191 19.14 3.15 -22.11
CA LEU A 191 19.29 2.45 -20.83
C LEU A 191 19.21 0.94 -21.06
N TYR A 192 20.29 0.23 -20.77
CA TYR A 192 20.28 -1.22 -20.68
C TYR A 192 19.68 -1.67 -19.35
N VAL A 193 18.76 -2.62 -19.39
CA VAL A 193 18.14 -3.24 -18.21
C VAL A 193 18.14 -4.75 -18.38
N GLU A 194 18.60 -5.47 -17.35
CA GLU A 194 18.71 -6.92 -17.33
C GLU A 194 18.12 -7.48 -16.03
N LEU A 195 17.21 -8.45 -16.14
CA LEU A 195 16.67 -9.19 -15.01
C LEU A 195 17.35 -10.55 -14.94
N ASN A 196 17.89 -10.88 -13.76
CA ASN A 196 18.44 -12.19 -13.46
C ASN A 196 17.63 -12.87 -12.36
N LYS A 197 17.53 -14.20 -12.44
CA LYS A 197 17.00 -15.08 -11.40
C LYS A 197 18.05 -16.14 -11.07
N ASP A 198 18.42 -16.24 -9.79
CA ASP A 198 19.40 -17.22 -9.30
C ASP A 198 20.67 -17.29 -10.19
N ASP A 199 21.26 -16.13 -10.48
CA ASP A 199 22.45 -15.90 -11.32
C ASP A 199 22.30 -16.19 -12.83
N GLN A 200 21.10 -16.54 -13.30
CA GLN A 200 20.80 -16.69 -14.73
C GLN A 200 20.06 -15.47 -15.27
N VAL A 201 20.48 -14.98 -16.44
CA VAL A 201 19.76 -13.92 -17.16
C VAL A 201 18.41 -14.46 -17.63
N LEU A 202 17.33 -13.83 -17.17
CA LEU A 202 15.96 -14.14 -17.59
C LEU A 202 15.56 -13.30 -18.80
N ASP A 203 15.91 -12.01 -18.78
CA ASP A 203 15.63 -11.06 -19.86
C ASP A 203 16.61 -9.88 -19.84
N ALA A 204 16.86 -9.28 -21.00
CA ALA A 204 17.72 -8.11 -21.15
C ALA A 204 17.31 -7.29 -22.38
N ASP A 205 17.16 -5.98 -22.22
CA ASP A 205 16.81 -5.07 -23.33
C ASP A 205 17.43 -3.69 -23.16
N ILE A 206 17.48 -2.91 -24.25
CA ILE A 206 17.91 -1.52 -24.29
C ILE A 206 16.70 -0.63 -24.57
N TYR A 207 16.36 0.19 -23.59
CA TYR A 207 15.26 1.14 -23.67
C TYR A 207 15.77 2.48 -24.23
N PRO A 208 15.20 3.01 -25.33
CA PRO A 208 15.61 4.30 -25.88
C PRO A 208 15.27 5.45 -24.93
N SER A 209 15.82 6.63 -25.21
CA SER A 209 15.49 7.86 -24.48
C SER A 209 14.00 8.17 -24.62
N ASP A 210 13.32 8.34 -23.50
CA ASP A 210 11.90 8.65 -23.41
C ASP A 210 11.65 9.44 -22.11
N LYS A 211 10.91 10.53 -22.23
CA LYS A 211 10.59 11.40 -21.09
C LYS A 211 9.37 10.92 -20.30
N ASN A 212 8.55 10.05 -20.90
CA ASN A 212 7.31 9.60 -20.29
C ASN A 212 7.56 8.49 -19.26
N LEU A 213 6.57 8.28 -18.38
CA LEU A 213 6.55 7.12 -17.50
C LEU A 213 6.55 5.84 -18.33
N ARG A 214 7.41 4.91 -17.96
CA ARG A 214 7.52 3.58 -18.53
C ARG A 214 7.48 2.54 -17.43
N ILE A 215 6.67 1.50 -17.66
CA ILE A 215 6.63 0.30 -16.82
C ILE A 215 7.27 -0.80 -17.63
N ILE A 216 8.45 -1.25 -17.20
CA ILE A 216 9.09 -2.45 -17.73
C ILE A 216 8.53 -3.62 -16.92
N GLU A 217 8.00 -4.64 -17.58
CA GLU A 217 7.31 -5.76 -16.93
C GLU A 217 7.87 -7.11 -17.38
N TRP A 218 8.14 -7.97 -16.41
CA TRP A 218 8.60 -9.33 -16.62
C TRP A 218 7.65 -10.33 -15.99
N GLU A 219 7.43 -11.44 -16.70
CA GLU A 219 6.89 -12.65 -16.11
C GLU A 219 8.00 -13.39 -15.36
N VAL A 220 7.73 -13.83 -14.14
CA VAL A 220 8.67 -14.61 -13.34
C VAL A 220 7.98 -15.84 -12.77
N ASP A 221 8.73 -16.93 -12.61
CA ASP A 221 8.18 -18.12 -11.97
C ASP A 221 7.63 -17.79 -10.59
N THR A 222 6.43 -18.29 -10.31
CA THR A 222 5.80 -18.13 -9.00
C THR A 222 6.72 -18.71 -7.92
N GLY A 223 7.04 -17.91 -6.90
CA GLY A 223 7.95 -18.37 -5.84
C GLY A 223 9.40 -17.92 -6.00
N ALA A 224 9.73 -17.08 -6.99
CA ALA A 224 11.08 -16.54 -7.15
C ALA A 224 11.60 -15.91 -5.85
N ARG A 225 12.80 -16.32 -5.42
CA ARG A 225 13.38 -15.94 -4.11
C ARG A 225 14.50 -14.92 -4.22
N ASN A 226 15.23 -14.93 -5.32
CA ASN A 226 16.34 -14.04 -5.60
C ASN A 226 16.15 -13.45 -6.99
N LEU A 227 16.05 -12.13 -7.07
CA LEU A 227 15.96 -11.41 -8.35
C LEU A 227 16.96 -10.26 -8.33
N LEU A 228 17.77 -10.16 -9.38
CA LEU A 228 18.74 -9.10 -9.57
C LEU A 228 18.38 -8.31 -10.83
N ILE A 229 18.09 -7.04 -10.67
CA ILE A 229 17.92 -6.10 -11.78
C ILE A 229 19.24 -5.34 -11.93
N LYS A 230 19.90 -5.47 -13.08
CA LYS A 230 21.06 -4.67 -13.44
C LYS A 230 20.64 -3.58 -14.40
N LEU A 231 21.22 -2.40 -14.24
CA LEU A 231 21.00 -1.25 -15.09
C LEU A 231 22.34 -0.70 -15.56
N LYS A 232 22.40 -0.25 -16.80
CA LYS A 232 23.59 0.40 -17.34
C LYS A 232 23.21 1.50 -18.32
N GLY A 233 23.82 2.66 -18.18
CA GLY A 233 23.59 3.78 -19.10
C GLY A 233 24.48 4.98 -18.82
N LYS A 234 24.51 5.91 -19.78
CA LYS A 234 25.19 7.22 -19.63
C LYS A 234 24.40 8.19 -18.75
N ASP A 235 23.12 7.94 -18.58
CA ASP A 235 22.24 8.68 -17.70
C ASP A 235 21.33 7.72 -16.93
N SER A 236 21.05 8.02 -15.66
CA SER A 236 19.98 7.36 -14.93
C SER A 236 18.65 8.01 -15.27
N PRO A 237 17.58 7.25 -15.56
CA PRO A 237 16.23 7.81 -15.45
C PRO A 237 15.92 8.14 -13.99
N ASP A 238 14.75 8.71 -13.74
CA ASP A 238 14.14 8.73 -12.43
C ASP A 238 13.46 7.36 -12.22
N LEU A 239 13.96 6.56 -11.26
CA LEU A 239 13.39 5.26 -10.94
C LEU A 239 12.50 5.39 -9.70
N PHE A 240 11.23 5.03 -9.83
CA PHE A 240 10.25 5.20 -8.76
C PHE A 240 10.13 3.97 -7.87
N ALA A 241 10.00 2.79 -8.49
CA ALA A 241 9.71 1.57 -7.76
C ALA A 241 10.11 0.32 -8.55
N VAL A 242 10.41 -0.75 -7.82
CA VAL A 242 10.25 -2.12 -8.29
C VAL A 242 8.99 -2.68 -7.66
N SER A 243 8.10 -3.31 -8.45
CA SER A 243 6.91 -3.98 -7.94
C SER A 243 6.99 -5.48 -8.10
N PHE A 244 6.52 -6.20 -7.09
CA PHE A 244 6.39 -7.66 -7.11
C PHE A 244 4.95 -8.00 -6.78
N ASP A 245 4.21 -8.39 -7.82
CA ASP A 245 2.76 -8.56 -7.77
C ASP A 245 2.35 -9.92 -8.36
N ALA A 246 1.12 -10.33 -8.08
CA ALA A 246 0.45 -11.33 -8.91
C ALA A 246 -0.12 -10.67 -10.17
N GLU A 247 -0.37 -11.48 -11.19
CA GLU A 247 -1.10 -11.06 -12.39
C GLU A 247 -2.52 -10.52 -12.09
N TYR A 248 -3.18 -11.04 -11.05
CA TYR A 248 -4.55 -10.64 -10.68
C TYR A 248 -4.80 -10.72 -9.17
N GLY A 249 -5.89 -10.10 -8.72
CA GLY A 249 -6.31 -10.05 -7.31
C GLY A 249 -5.97 -8.71 -6.67
N VAL A 250 -5.43 -8.73 -5.45
CA VAL A 250 -5.14 -7.51 -4.68
C VAL A 250 -3.63 -7.33 -4.46
N ALA A 251 -3.11 -6.15 -4.83
CA ALA A 251 -1.84 -5.62 -4.38
C ALA A 251 -2.05 -4.59 -3.26
N VAL A 252 -1.16 -4.59 -2.26
CA VAL A 252 -1.19 -3.60 -1.17
C VAL A 252 0.21 -3.06 -0.94
N ASP A 253 0.39 -1.78 -1.16
CA ASP A 253 1.68 -1.11 -1.06
C ASP A 253 1.88 -0.49 0.32
N ASN A 254 3.05 -0.72 0.91
CA ASN A 254 3.44 -0.10 2.18
C ASN A 254 4.31 1.13 1.91
N ILE A 255 3.80 2.33 2.19
CA ILE A 255 4.42 3.59 1.79
C ILE A 255 4.73 4.46 3.03
N PRO A 256 5.81 4.15 3.77
CA PRO A 256 6.20 4.93 4.93
C PRO A 256 6.87 6.25 4.54
N LEU A 257 6.29 7.35 5.00
CA LEU A 257 6.84 8.69 4.99
C LEU A 257 7.35 9.00 6.40
N ARG A 258 8.49 8.42 6.78
CA ARG A 258 9.09 8.59 8.13
C ARG A 258 9.18 10.08 8.51
N GLY A 259 8.66 10.43 9.68
CA GLY A 259 8.67 11.80 10.21
C GLY A 259 7.55 12.70 9.69
N SER A 260 6.76 12.24 8.72
CA SER A 260 5.62 12.97 8.19
C SER A 260 4.47 13.06 9.21
N SER A 261 3.78 14.21 9.19
CA SER A 261 2.47 14.41 9.87
C SER A 261 1.29 14.16 8.92
N GLY A 262 1.55 13.67 7.71
CA GLY A 262 0.59 13.49 6.62
C GLY A 262 0.26 14.79 5.89
N LEU A 263 1.25 15.66 5.65
CA LEU A 263 1.06 17.03 5.11
C LEU A 263 1.67 17.26 3.72
N GLU A 264 2.01 16.19 3.00
CA GLU A 264 2.74 16.25 1.72
C GLU A 264 1.85 16.02 0.49
N PHE A 265 0.59 15.60 0.66
CA PHE A 265 -0.26 15.13 -0.43
C PHE A 265 -0.70 16.21 -1.43
N THR A 266 -0.85 17.46 -1.00
CA THR A 266 -1.04 18.62 -1.89
C THR A 266 0.12 18.85 -2.86
N ARG A 267 1.31 18.35 -2.53
CA ARG A 267 2.48 18.35 -3.43
C ARG A 267 2.59 17.05 -4.21
N LEU A 268 2.24 15.93 -3.58
CA LEU A 268 2.32 14.60 -4.20
C LEU A 268 1.28 14.40 -5.30
N PHE A 269 0.02 14.77 -5.04
CA PHE A 269 -1.13 14.62 -5.94
C PHE A 269 -1.33 15.89 -6.79
N GLN A 270 -0.29 16.29 -7.54
CA GLN A 270 -0.38 17.37 -8.53
C GLN A 270 -0.70 16.81 -9.93
N ASN A 271 -1.51 17.54 -10.69
CA ASN A 271 -2.06 17.06 -11.96
C ASN A 271 -1.01 16.85 -13.07
N PRO A 272 -1.20 15.83 -13.95
CA PRO A 272 -2.23 14.78 -13.87
C PRO A 272 -1.76 13.56 -13.05
N TYR A 273 -2.11 13.51 -11.76
CA TYR A 273 -1.83 12.35 -10.91
C TYR A 273 -2.85 11.22 -11.09
N ASP A 274 -4.00 11.56 -11.66
CA ASP A 274 -5.11 10.67 -12.00
C ASP A 274 -4.68 9.56 -12.97
N GLU A 275 -3.86 9.87 -13.98
CA GLU A 275 -3.34 8.90 -14.94
C GLU A 275 -2.47 7.83 -14.27
N VAL A 276 -1.65 8.23 -13.29
CA VAL A 276 -0.81 7.28 -12.53
C VAL A 276 -1.67 6.35 -11.68
N LEU A 277 -2.66 6.89 -10.97
CA LEU A 277 -3.58 6.09 -10.15
C LEU A 277 -4.43 5.15 -11.02
N GLN A 278 -4.81 5.59 -12.22
CA GLN A 278 -5.54 4.78 -13.18
C GLN A 278 -4.67 3.64 -13.72
N THR A 279 -3.45 3.96 -14.16
CA THR A 279 -2.48 2.98 -14.70
C THR A 279 -2.15 1.90 -13.67
N LEU A 280 -2.04 2.27 -12.40
CA LEU A 280 -1.78 1.34 -11.31
C LEU A 280 -3.03 0.62 -10.78
N ASN A 281 -4.20 0.91 -11.36
CA ASN A 281 -5.50 0.37 -10.96
C ASN A 281 -5.78 0.54 -9.45
N VAL A 282 -5.50 1.73 -8.92
CA VAL A 282 -5.73 2.03 -7.50
C VAL A 282 -7.24 2.07 -7.22
N ARG A 283 -7.65 1.39 -6.14
CA ARG A 283 -9.05 1.27 -5.72
C ARG A 283 -9.28 1.61 -4.26
N LEU A 284 -8.23 1.81 -3.46
CA LEU A 284 -8.32 2.29 -2.09
C LEU A 284 -7.04 3.01 -1.68
N ILE A 285 -7.18 4.12 -0.96
CA ILE A 285 -6.07 4.82 -0.30
C ILE A 285 -6.29 4.78 1.21
N ILE A 286 -5.29 4.35 1.95
CA ILE A 286 -5.27 4.33 3.42
C ILE A 286 -4.22 5.33 3.89
N LEU A 287 -4.59 6.24 4.79
CA LEU A 287 -3.67 7.18 5.44
C LEU A 287 -3.58 6.87 6.93
N GLN A 288 -2.40 6.50 7.41
CA GLN A 288 -2.12 6.19 8.82
C GLN A 288 -1.00 7.08 9.35
N PHE A 289 -1.38 8.28 9.81
CA PHE A 289 -0.47 9.30 10.34
C PHE A 289 -0.95 9.77 11.71
N GLY A 290 -0.12 10.57 12.37
CA GLY A 290 -0.55 11.42 13.48
C GLY A 290 0.43 11.44 14.63
N VAL A 291 1.35 10.47 14.73
CA VAL A 291 2.37 10.46 15.80
C VAL A 291 3.22 11.72 15.73
N ASN A 292 3.68 12.09 14.53
CA ASN A 292 4.44 13.32 14.33
C ASN A 292 3.56 14.59 14.47
N ALA A 293 2.25 14.51 14.25
CA ALA A 293 1.35 15.63 14.49
C ALA A 293 1.19 15.88 16.01
N VAL A 294 1.04 14.83 16.82
CA VAL A 294 1.03 14.92 18.29
C VAL A 294 2.35 15.55 18.79
N ILE A 295 3.49 15.11 18.25
CA ILE A 295 4.80 15.62 18.69
C ILE A 295 5.02 17.07 18.23
N ASN A 296 4.82 17.38 16.95
CA ASN A 296 5.26 18.65 16.34
C ASN A 296 4.17 19.72 16.30
N MET A 297 2.89 19.34 16.39
CA MET A 297 1.74 20.23 16.19
C MET A 297 0.80 20.29 17.40
N SER A 298 1.17 19.71 18.55
CA SER A 298 0.35 19.70 19.78
C SER A 298 -0.15 21.08 20.23
N LYS A 299 0.62 22.15 19.98
CA LYS A 299 0.26 23.52 20.33
C LYS A 299 -0.71 24.19 19.33
N ASN A 300 -0.87 23.63 18.12
CA ASN A 300 -1.62 24.23 17.02
C ASN A 300 -2.47 23.18 16.29
N VAL A 301 -3.25 22.39 17.04
CA VAL A 301 -4.08 21.31 16.46
C VAL A 301 -5.10 21.83 15.45
N ASP A 302 -5.68 23.03 15.67
CA ASP A 302 -6.60 23.65 14.69
C ASP A 302 -5.93 23.94 13.35
N LEU A 303 -4.65 24.31 13.37
CA LEU A 303 -3.88 24.47 12.14
C LEU A 303 -3.62 23.11 11.49
N TYR A 304 -3.30 22.08 12.28
CA TYR A 304 -3.15 20.72 11.78
C TYR A 304 -4.42 20.23 11.09
N GLU A 305 -5.60 20.39 11.70
CA GLU A 305 -6.89 20.03 11.11
C GLU A 305 -7.09 20.68 9.73
N LYS A 306 -6.89 22.00 9.65
CA LYS A 306 -7.02 22.76 8.39
C LYS A 306 -6.03 22.29 7.33
N LEU A 307 -4.79 21.97 7.71
CA LEU A 307 -3.77 21.51 6.77
C LEU A 307 -4.01 20.07 6.32
N PHE A 308 -4.44 19.19 7.22
CA PHE A 308 -4.77 17.80 6.94
C PHE A 308 -6.01 17.68 6.04
N LEU A 309 -7.05 18.49 6.30
CA LEU A 309 -8.21 18.61 5.42
C LEU A 309 -7.82 18.98 3.98
N LYS A 310 -6.87 19.92 3.80
CA LYS A 310 -6.35 20.27 2.46
C LYS A 310 -5.67 19.09 1.77
N GLN A 311 -4.98 18.23 2.53
CA GLN A 311 -4.36 17.03 1.98
C GLN A 311 -5.39 16.03 1.47
N LEU A 312 -6.40 15.74 2.30
CA LEU A 312 -7.49 14.84 1.93
C LEU A 312 -8.24 15.35 0.69
N ARG A 313 -8.53 16.65 0.64
CA ARG A 313 -9.16 17.27 -0.53
C ARG A 313 -8.30 17.15 -1.79
N ALA A 314 -6.97 17.29 -1.69
CA ALA A 314 -6.09 17.08 -2.85
C ALA A 314 -6.17 15.64 -3.39
N ILE A 315 -6.16 14.63 -2.51
CA ILE A 315 -6.31 13.23 -2.91
C ILE A 315 -7.67 12.99 -3.56
N ARG A 316 -8.75 13.49 -2.95
CA ARG A 316 -10.12 13.36 -3.45
C ARG A 316 -10.33 14.09 -4.78
N MET A 317 -9.71 15.25 -4.97
CA MET A 317 -9.74 15.99 -6.24
C MET A 317 -9.02 15.23 -7.36
N ALA A 318 -7.93 14.53 -7.06
CA ALA A 318 -7.22 13.73 -8.06
C ALA A 318 -8.07 12.54 -8.54
N ARG A 319 -8.73 11.82 -7.62
CA ARG A 319 -9.63 10.70 -7.96
C ARG A 319 -10.83 10.60 -7.00
N PRO A 320 -11.96 11.25 -7.32
CA PRO A 320 -13.16 11.23 -6.47
C PRO A 320 -13.84 9.86 -6.35
N ASP A 321 -13.55 8.92 -7.24
CA ASP A 321 -14.09 7.56 -7.23
C ASP A 321 -13.32 6.60 -6.30
N ILE A 322 -12.09 6.95 -5.90
CA ILE A 322 -11.26 6.11 -5.03
C ILE A 322 -11.57 6.45 -3.56
N PRO A 323 -12.11 5.51 -2.77
CA PRO A 323 -12.34 5.73 -1.35
C PRO A 323 -11.03 5.99 -0.59
N VAL A 324 -11.12 6.84 0.43
CA VAL A 324 -9.99 7.15 1.32
C VAL A 324 -10.38 6.80 2.74
N VAL A 325 -9.56 5.97 3.38
CA VAL A 325 -9.68 5.60 4.79
C VAL A 325 -8.56 6.28 5.57
N VAL A 326 -8.92 7.04 6.60
CA VAL A 326 -7.96 7.59 7.56
C VAL A 326 -7.94 6.70 8.80
N ILE A 327 -6.80 6.09 9.08
CA ILE A 327 -6.54 5.42 10.36
C ILE A 327 -6.04 6.48 11.33
N GLY A 328 -6.79 6.72 12.41
CA GLY A 328 -6.47 7.70 13.42
C GLY A 328 -5.14 7.43 14.14
N VAL A 329 -4.59 8.47 14.76
CA VAL A 329 -3.39 8.37 15.57
C VAL A 329 -3.54 7.33 16.69
N ASN A 330 -2.49 6.56 16.95
CA ASN A 330 -2.44 5.63 18.08
C ASN A 330 -2.27 6.37 19.42
N ASP A 331 -2.54 5.68 20.54
CA ASP A 331 -2.23 6.25 21.86
C ASP A 331 -0.71 6.45 22.03
N ILE A 332 -0.32 7.56 22.64
CA ILE A 332 1.05 7.92 22.98
C ILE A 332 1.04 8.35 24.44
N SER A 333 1.94 7.82 25.25
CA SER A 333 2.01 8.21 26.66
C SER A 333 3.22 9.04 27.00
N VAL A 334 3.06 9.90 28.00
CA VAL A 334 4.12 10.69 28.61
C VAL A 334 4.31 10.24 30.06
N ASN A 335 5.54 10.35 30.55
CA ASN A 335 5.82 10.06 31.95
C ASN A 335 5.38 11.24 32.83
N THR A 336 4.50 10.98 33.79
CA THR A 336 3.99 11.95 34.76
C THR A 336 4.29 11.51 36.19
N THR A 337 3.94 12.33 37.18
CA THR A 337 4.04 11.95 38.59
C THR A 337 3.16 10.76 38.98
N GLN A 338 2.12 10.46 38.19
CA GLN A 338 1.21 9.34 38.39
C GLN A 338 1.58 8.10 37.58
N GLY A 339 2.73 8.12 36.89
CA GLY A 339 3.15 7.10 35.93
C GLY A 339 2.93 7.53 34.49
N TYR A 340 2.93 6.56 33.56
CA TYR A 340 2.70 6.85 32.15
C TYR A 340 1.20 7.04 31.88
N THR A 341 0.85 8.19 31.32
CA THR A 341 -0.54 8.52 30.95
C THR A 341 -0.60 9.00 29.50
N THR A 342 -1.75 8.84 28.84
CA THR A 342 -1.98 9.39 27.49
C THR A 342 -1.60 10.86 27.42
N ASN A 343 -0.90 11.21 26.34
CA ASN A 343 -0.60 12.60 26.00
C ASN A 343 -1.89 13.31 25.60
N GLU A 344 -2.22 14.42 26.25
CA GLU A 344 -3.46 15.19 26.01
C GLU A 344 -3.64 15.64 24.54
N ALA A 345 -2.55 15.75 23.77
CA ALA A 345 -2.63 16.11 22.36
C ALA A 345 -3.14 14.96 21.47
N VAL A 346 -3.09 13.71 21.92
CA VAL A 346 -3.55 12.53 21.15
C VAL A 346 -5.03 12.65 20.81
N THR A 347 -5.88 12.89 21.80
CA THR A 347 -7.34 12.99 21.59
C THR A 347 -7.69 14.19 20.70
N LYS A 348 -7.00 15.32 20.86
CA LYS A 348 -7.18 16.51 20.02
C LYS A 348 -6.79 16.23 18.56
N VAL A 349 -5.65 15.59 18.32
CA VAL A 349 -5.19 15.23 16.97
C VAL A 349 -6.10 14.18 16.34
N ARG A 350 -6.51 13.15 17.09
CA ARG A 350 -7.49 12.15 16.65
C ARG A 350 -8.78 12.81 16.20
N ASP A 351 -9.33 13.71 17.00
CA ASP A 351 -10.58 14.41 16.68
C ASP A 351 -10.44 15.31 15.45
N ALA A 352 -9.29 15.98 15.30
CA ALA A 352 -8.98 16.76 14.11
C ALA A 352 -8.91 15.88 12.85
N GLN A 353 -8.28 14.71 12.93
CA GLN A 353 -8.23 13.75 11.82
C GLN A 353 -9.62 13.25 11.45
N ARG A 354 -10.44 12.91 12.45
CA ARG A 354 -11.81 12.46 12.27
C ARG A 354 -12.68 13.51 11.59
N ARG A 355 -12.69 14.75 12.09
CA ARG A 355 -13.44 15.87 11.48
C ARG A 355 -12.97 16.16 10.06
N ALA A 356 -11.66 16.28 9.84
CA ALA A 356 -11.10 16.51 8.51
C ALA A 356 -11.43 15.38 7.53
N SER A 357 -11.51 14.13 7.99
CA SER A 357 -11.93 12.99 7.18
C SER A 357 -13.36 13.19 6.70
N PHE A 358 -14.27 13.54 7.60
CA PHE A 358 -15.68 13.71 7.24
C PHE A 358 -15.89 14.92 6.31
N ASP A 359 -15.25 16.05 6.60
CA ASP A 359 -15.29 17.27 5.79
C ASP A 359 -14.70 17.11 4.38
N ALA A 360 -13.94 16.03 4.15
CA ALA A 360 -13.38 15.67 2.84
C ALA A 360 -14.16 14.55 2.13
N GLY A 361 -15.20 13.98 2.76
CA GLY A 361 -15.91 12.81 2.23
C GLY A 361 -15.05 11.54 2.26
N CYS A 362 -14.28 11.36 3.34
CA CYS A 362 -13.47 10.18 3.64
C CYS A 362 -14.04 9.46 4.88
N VAL A 363 -13.65 8.20 5.07
CA VAL A 363 -14.03 7.42 6.26
C VAL A 363 -12.89 7.39 7.28
N PHE A 364 -13.22 7.18 8.55
CA PHE A 364 -12.27 7.20 9.65
C PHE A 364 -12.29 5.87 10.42
N TRP A 365 -11.13 5.32 10.76
CA TRP A 365 -11.03 4.18 11.68
C TRP A 365 -10.24 4.60 12.91
N ASP A 366 -10.91 4.61 14.06
CA ASP A 366 -10.33 5.08 15.32
C ASP A 366 -9.40 4.03 15.94
N MET A 367 -8.12 4.09 15.57
CA MET A 367 -7.10 3.23 16.12
C MET A 367 -6.91 3.43 17.63
N PHE A 368 -7.09 4.65 18.14
CA PHE A 368 -6.95 4.96 19.56
C PHE A 368 -8.01 4.21 20.38
N GLU A 369 -9.29 4.30 19.97
CA GLU A 369 -10.36 3.53 20.61
C GLU A 369 -10.18 2.01 20.38
N GLY A 370 -9.75 1.60 19.18
CA GLY A 370 -9.44 0.19 18.88
C GLY A 370 -8.33 -0.41 19.77
N MET A 371 -7.41 0.41 20.28
CA MET A 371 -6.38 0.01 21.24
C MET A 371 -6.92 -0.13 22.68
N GLY A 372 -8.09 0.43 22.97
CA GLY A 372 -8.67 0.52 24.31
C GLY A 372 -8.80 1.95 24.85
N GLY A 373 -8.52 2.97 24.03
CA GLY A 373 -8.68 4.37 24.38
C GLY A 373 -7.58 4.91 25.30
N GLU A 374 -7.99 5.78 26.23
CA GLU A 374 -7.09 6.46 27.16
C GLU A 374 -6.30 5.46 28.02
N ASN A 375 -4.99 5.69 28.14
CA ASN A 375 -4.04 4.84 28.85
C ASN A 375 -3.96 3.40 28.30
N SER A 376 -4.27 3.21 27.02
CA SER A 376 -4.07 1.93 26.35
C SER A 376 -2.59 1.66 26.08
N MET A 377 -1.80 2.68 25.70
CA MET A 377 -0.38 2.50 25.37
C MET A 377 0.45 1.93 26.54
N PRO A 378 0.34 2.40 27.81
CA PRO A 378 1.02 1.79 28.94
C PRO A 378 0.59 0.33 29.14
N SER A 379 -0.71 0.04 28.99
CA SER A 379 -1.24 -1.32 29.05
C SER A 379 -0.61 -2.21 27.96
N TRP A 380 -0.42 -1.69 26.75
CA TRP A 380 0.22 -2.39 25.63
C TRP A 380 1.72 -2.60 25.85
N VAL A 381 2.43 -1.63 26.45
CA VAL A 381 3.84 -1.77 26.82
C VAL A 381 4.02 -2.85 27.90
N MET A 382 3.17 -2.84 28.92
CA MET A 382 3.26 -3.72 30.10
C MET A 382 2.61 -5.09 29.92
N ALA A 383 1.88 -5.31 28.82
CA ALA A 383 1.32 -6.60 28.46
C ALA A 383 2.37 -7.72 28.44
N LYS A 384 1.93 -8.97 28.65
CA LYS A 384 2.79 -10.15 28.60
C LYS A 384 2.22 -11.15 27.59
N PRO A 385 2.84 -11.29 26.39
CA PRO A 385 3.99 -10.54 25.90
C PRO A 385 3.67 -9.07 25.59
N SER A 386 4.69 -8.20 25.64
CA SER A 386 4.54 -6.78 25.31
C SER A 386 4.09 -6.58 23.86
N LEU A 387 3.29 -5.54 23.61
CA LEU A 387 2.73 -5.18 22.30
C LEU A 387 3.30 -3.85 21.75
N ALA A 388 3.89 -3.02 22.62
CA ALA A 388 4.51 -1.76 22.26
C ALA A 388 5.98 -1.69 22.73
N GLN A 389 6.69 -0.66 22.29
CA GLN A 389 8.07 -0.39 22.69
C GLN A 389 8.08 0.39 24.02
N LYS A 390 9.17 0.29 24.76
CA LYS A 390 9.34 1.01 26.04
C LYS A 390 9.46 2.54 25.90
N ASP A 391 9.37 3.06 24.69
CA ASP A 391 9.25 4.50 24.43
C ASP A 391 7.81 5.02 24.57
N PHE A 392 6.83 4.13 24.80
CA PHE A 392 5.41 4.46 24.93
C PHE A 392 4.84 5.25 23.74
N ILE A 393 5.41 5.04 22.55
CA ILE A 393 5.00 5.67 21.28
C ILE A 393 4.83 4.60 20.19
N HIS A 394 5.83 3.74 20.01
CA HIS A 394 5.90 2.84 18.87
C HIS A 394 5.36 1.45 19.19
N LEU A 395 4.64 0.85 18.26
CA LEU A 395 4.25 -0.55 18.36
C LEU A 395 5.44 -1.47 18.10
N ASN A 396 5.47 -2.62 18.77
CA ASN A 396 6.35 -3.73 18.39
C ASN A 396 5.66 -4.62 17.35
N SER A 397 6.34 -5.65 16.84
CA SER A 397 5.78 -6.50 15.77
C SER A 397 4.50 -7.23 16.17
N LYS A 398 4.31 -7.55 17.46
CA LYS A 398 3.08 -8.21 17.95
C LYS A 398 1.91 -7.22 17.98
N GLY A 399 2.12 -6.03 18.53
CA GLY A 399 1.09 -4.98 18.55
C GLY A 399 0.71 -4.51 17.15
N ALA A 400 1.70 -4.26 16.28
CA ALA A 400 1.46 -3.90 14.88
C ALA A 400 0.61 -4.95 14.13
N ARG A 401 0.87 -6.24 14.37
CA ARG A 401 0.06 -7.34 13.82
C ARG A 401 -1.39 -7.29 14.33
N ILE A 402 -1.60 -7.01 15.62
CA ILE A 402 -2.94 -6.90 16.21
C ILE A 402 -3.70 -5.74 15.57
N ILE A 403 -3.06 -4.60 15.35
CA ILE A 403 -3.67 -3.45 14.68
C ILE A 403 -4.05 -3.77 13.24
N GLY A 404 -3.15 -4.41 12.48
CA GLY A 404 -3.48 -4.87 11.12
C GLY A 404 -4.64 -5.86 11.10
N GLU A 405 -4.77 -6.69 12.13
CA GLU A 405 -5.90 -7.62 12.31
C GLU A 405 -7.20 -6.90 12.65
N MET A 406 -7.17 -5.95 13.59
CA MET A 406 -8.34 -5.15 13.96
C MET A 406 -8.86 -4.37 12.75
N PHE A 407 -7.98 -3.67 12.04
CA PHE A 407 -8.37 -2.91 10.84
C PHE A 407 -8.93 -3.80 9.73
N TYR A 408 -8.28 -4.93 9.43
CA TYR A 408 -8.80 -5.90 8.47
C TYR A 408 -10.21 -6.37 8.85
N ARG A 409 -10.43 -6.67 10.14
CA ARG A 409 -11.73 -7.13 10.63
C ARG A 409 -12.81 -6.07 10.44
N SER A 410 -12.51 -4.81 10.76
CA SER A 410 -13.42 -3.69 10.57
C SER A 410 -13.78 -3.48 9.10
N LEU A 411 -12.79 -3.51 8.20
CA LEU A 411 -13.03 -3.37 6.77
C LEU A 411 -13.89 -4.51 6.21
N MET A 412 -13.64 -5.75 6.64
CA MET A 412 -14.43 -6.90 6.21
C MET A 412 -15.84 -6.92 6.79
N ASN A 413 -16.04 -6.38 7.99
CA ASN A 413 -17.37 -6.17 8.55
C ASN A 413 -18.19 -5.22 7.67
N GLU A 414 -17.58 -4.13 7.19
CA GLU A 414 -18.25 -3.23 6.24
C GLU A 414 -18.48 -3.90 4.87
N TYR A 415 -17.55 -4.75 4.40
CA TYR A 415 -17.76 -5.53 3.18
C TYR A 415 -18.93 -6.53 3.31
N GLU A 416 -19.08 -7.18 4.47
CA GLU A 416 -20.21 -8.08 4.73
C GLU A 416 -21.55 -7.33 4.71
N LYS A 417 -21.63 -6.13 5.30
CA LYS A 417 -22.81 -5.26 5.19
C LYS A 417 -23.10 -4.85 3.75
N TYR A 418 -22.06 -4.48 3.00
CA TYR A 418 -22.18 -4.16 1.59
C TYR A 418 -22.77 -5.33 0.79
N LEU A 419 -22.32 -6.57 1.01
CA LEU A 419 -22.88 -7.77 0.37
C LEU A 419 -24.34 -8.03 0.78
N GLN A 420 -24.71 -7.75 2.04
CA GLN A 420 -26.11 -7.86 2.48
C GLN A 420 -27.03 -6.85 1.78
N ARG A 421 -26.52 -5.64 1.49
CA ARG A 421 -27.22 -4.63 0.70
C ARG A 421 -27.30 -5.00 -0.79
N ASN A 422 -26.36 -5.81 -1.29
CA ASN A 422 -26.22 -6.17 -2.70
C ASN A 422 -26.19 -7.70 -2.92
N PRO A 423 -27.30 -8.43 -2.66
CA PRO A 423 -27.32 -9.90 -2.61
C PRO A 423 -27.19 -10.59 -3.98
N GLU A 424 -27.20 -9.83 -5.07
CA GLU A 424 -27.08 -10.34 -6.45
C GLU A 424 -25.63 -10.41 -6.96
N MET A 425 -24.67 -9.86 -6.22
CA MET A 425 -23.23 -10.14 -6.41
C MET A 425 -22.77 -11.38 -5.63
#